data_AF-A0A3R7I695-F1
#
_entry.id   AF-A0A3R7I695-F1
#
_cell.length_a   1.000
_cell.length_b   1.000
_cell.length_c   1.000
_cell.angle_alpha   90.00
_cell.angle_beta   90.00
_cell.angle_gamma   90.00
#
_symmetry.space_group_name_H-M   'P 1'
#
loop_
_entity.id
_entity.type
_entity.pdbx_description
1 polymer ?
#
loop_
_entity_poly.entity_id
_entity_poly.type
_entity_poly.pdbx_seq_one_letter_code
_entity_poly.pdbx_strand_id
1 'polypeptide(L)'
;MVFHSILFKKPEDGPKRDDVPEPGFFGDLNLDQIISAITIGWSDYNLKPFFYTELSREEAITYRHEVMQDLDDTGVFDSISVFSHGMRKMREHLAQAEKLRYRLQKEWWFLEAIVVYCETLAAFARDLPLAAPKSKGLRAFHRYLTGYVASEHFQSLTHDADHLRRRLSAIRYCVLIKGNAVTVRNYDAEIDYSANVLRIFEKFKQGAVKDHRVELRDWLDMNHVEAHVLDFVAQLYPQKFMALATYRANNASYLDVTIQTFDREVQFYFAYRSYINICKGPGLCFCYPRMSSSNKAVRCDETFDLTLAHKLTSENACVVKNDSHLNGEERLIVVSGPNNGGKMTFARTFGQLHYLAKIGYKPSGRAPLTIFQQDVQPKLTLPPETSASVP
;
A
#
# COMPACT_ATOMS: atom_id res chain seq x y z
N MET A 1 21.29 -15.48 -1.03
CA MET A 1 21.15 -14.01 -1.10
C MET A 1 20.07 -13.58 -0.13
N VAL A 2 20.37 -12.60 0.70
CA VAL A 2 19.42 -11.95 1.61
C VAL A 2 18.47 -11.09 0.77
N PHE A 3 17.18 -11.11 1.08
CA PHE A 3 16.19 -10.23 0.42
C PHE A 3 16.47 -8.77 0.80
N HIS A 4 16.30 -7.83 -0.14
CA HIS A 4 16.47 -6.40 0.13
C HIS A 4 15.33 -5.54 -0.42
N SER A 5 14.76 -5.89 -1.58
CA SER A 5 13.70 -5.11 -2.23
C SER A 5 12.84 -5.99 -3.13
N ILE A 6 11.54 -5.67 -3.21
CA ILE A 6 10.60 -6.28 -4.17
C ILE A 6 10.59 -5.51 -5.51
N LEU A 7 11.14 -4.29 -5.56
CA LEU A 7 11.28 -3.48 -6.78
C LEU A 7 12.64 -3.64 -7.45
N PHE A 8 13.69 -3.94 -6.68
CA PHE A 8 15.07 -3.94 -7.14
C PHE A 8 15.73 -5.30 -6.93
N LYS A 9 16.45 -5.79 -7.94
CA LYS A 9 17.22 -7.04 -7.85
C LYS A 9 18.55 -6.80 -7.14
N LYS A 10 19.11 -5.62 -7.30
CA LYS A 10 20.31 -5.14 -6.60
C LYS A 10 20.07 -3.74 -6.04
N PRO A 11 20.76 -3.36 -4.95
CA PRO A 11 20.67 -2.01 -4.40
C PRO A 11 21.00 -0.90 -5.40
N GLU A 12 21.91 -1.16 -6.35
CA GLU A 12 22.31 -0.23 -7.41
C GLU A 12 21.22 0.04 -8.46
N ASP A 13 20.19 -0.82 -8.55
CA ASP A 13 19.06 -0.63 -9.48
C ASP A 13 18.04 0.40 -8.96
N GLY A 14 18.13 0.80 -7.69
CA GLY A 14 17.18 1.70 -7.03
C GLY A 14 17.69 3.11 -6.78
N PRO A 15 16.80 4.04 -6.38
CA PRO A 15 17.20 5.39 -6.07
C PRO A 15 18.12 5.41 -4.84
N LYS A 16 19.20 6.19 -4.90
CA LYS A 16 20.13 6.34 -3.76
C LYS A 16 19.46 7.00 -2.55
N ARG A 17 18.43 7.83 -2.81
CA ARG A 17 17.68 8.63 -1.85
C ARG A 17 16.26 8.85 -2.37
N ASP A 18 15.34 9.13 -1.46
CA ASP A 18 13.92 9.39 -1.78
C ASP A 18 13.66 10.81 -2.34
N ASP A 19 14.70 11.53 -2.77
CA ASP A 19 14.67 12.91 -3.29
C ASP A 19 14.93 13.00 -4.79
N VAL A 20 14.60 11.95 -5.55
CA VAL A 20 14.76 11.94 -7.02
C VAL A 20 13.87 13.02 -7.64
N PRO A 21 14.44 13.99 -8.39
CA PRO A 21 13.65 15.02 -9.05
C PRO A 21 12.87 14.43 -10.23
N GLU A 22 11.73 15.06 -10.54
CA GLU A 22 10.95 14.70 -11.72
C GLU A 22 11.77 14.96 -13.01
N PRO A 23 11.83 13.99 -13.94
CA PRO A 23 12.53 14.20 -15.20
C PRO A 23 11.87 15.29 -16.06
N GLY A 24 12.68 16.21 -16.61
CA GLY A 24 12.16 17.40 -17.30
C GLY A 24 11.30 17.14 -18.54
N PHE A 25 11.38 15.95 -19.15
CA PHE A 25 10.56 15.56 -20.30
C PHE A 25 9.16 15.06 -19.92
N PHE A 26 8.82 14.97 -18.63
CA PHE A 26 7.55 14.40 -18.18
C PHE A 26 6.33 15.18 -18.65
N GLY A 27 6.39 16.51 -18.59
CA GLY A 27 5.32 17.38 -19.07
C GLY A 27 5.06 17.21 -20.57
N ASP A 28 6.12 17.05 -21.38
CA ASP A 28 5.99 16.82 -22.83
C ASP A 28 5.29 15.48 -23.14
N LEU A 29 5.51 14.48 -22.28
CA LEU A 29 4.97 13.12 -22.44
C LEU A 29 3.67 12.87 -21.65
N ASN A 30 3.14 13.87 -20.95
CA ASN A 30 2.08 13.75 -19.95
C ASN A 30 2.34 12.65 -18.89
N LEU A 31 3.61 12.32 -18.63
CA LEU A 31 3.97 11.33 -17.61
C LEU A 31 3.73 11.87 -16.19
N ASP A 32 3.85 13.18 -16.02
CA ASP A 32 3.45 13.92 -14.81
C ASP A 32 1.98 13.67 -14.47
N GLN A 33 1.08 13.77 -15.46
CA GLN A 33 -0.35 13.55 -15.29
C GLN A 33 -0.65 12.08 -14.96
N ILE A 34 0.01 11.15 -15.66
CA ILE A 34 -0.13 9.71 -15.42
C ILE A 34 0.31 9.38 -13.99
N ILE A 35 1.47 9.85 -13.55
CA ILE A 35 2.02 9.53 -12.22
C ILE A 35 1.22 10.23 -11.12
N SER A 36 0.79 11.46 -11.35
CA SER A 36 -0.15 12.14 -10.45
C SER A 36 -1.41 11.30 -10.26
N ALA A 37 -2.04 10.85 -11.35
CA ALA A 37 -3.25 10.03 -11.31
C ALA A 37 -3.02 8.65 -10.65
N ILE A 38 -1.91 7.98 -10.93
CA ILE A 38 -1.55 6.69 -10.30
C ILE A 38 -1.40 6.83 -8.78
N THR A 39 -0.83 7.95 -8.32
CA THR A 39 -0.50 8.14 -6.89
C THR A 39 -1.65 8.71 -6.05
N ILE A 40 -2.80 9.03 -6.67
CA ILE A 40 -4.02 9.44 -5.94
C ILE A 40 -4.48 8.32 -5.01
N GLY A 41 -4.47 8.57 -3.69
CA GLY A 41 -4.84 7.57 -2.68
C GLY A 41 -3.67 6.74 -2.13
N TRP A 42 -2.44 7.00 -2.59
CA TRP A 42 -1.20 6.38 -2.11
C TRP A 42 -0.18 7.40 -1.59
N SER A 43 -0.62 8.60 -1.18
CA SER A 43 0.24 9.69 -0.69
C SER A 43 1.16 9.25 0.45
N ASP A 44 0.65 8.40 1.33
CA ASP A 44 1.35 7.97 2.55
C ASP A 44 2.58 7.09 2.28
N TYR A 45 2.74 6.60 1.05
CA TYR A 45 3.83 5.69 0.67
C TYR A 45 4.98 6.37 -0.08
N ASN A 46 4.85 7.66 -0.43
CA ASN A 46 5.85 8.40 -1.21
C ASN A 46 6.37 7.58 -2.43
N LEU A 47 5.48 7.23 -3.36
CA LEU A 47 5.81 6.33 -4.47
C LEU A 47 6.51 7.01 -5.66
N LYS A 48 6.41 8.34 -5.78
CA LYS A 48 6.95 9.12 -6.91
C LYS A 48 8.41 8.83 -7.24
N PRO A 49 9.35 8.71 -6.26
CA PRO A 49 10.75 8.38 -6.56
C PRO A 49 10.92 7.08 -7.36
N PHE A 50 10.06 6.08 -7.15
CA PHE A 50 10.12 4.81 -7.90
C PHE A 50 9.66 4.95 -9.35
N PHE A 51 8.75 5.90 -9.63
CA PHE A 51 8.32 6.22 -10.99
C PHE A 51 9.33 7.07 -11.75
N TYR A 52 10.18 7.82 -11.06
CA TYR A 52 11.22 8.67 -11.66
C TYR A 52 12.54 7.93 -11.91
N THR A 53 12.69 6.72 -11.34
CA THR A 53 13.92 5.93 -11.41
C THR A 53 13.86 4.94 -12.58
N GLU A 54 14.61 5.20 -13.65
CA GLU A 54 14.79 4.27 -14.77
C GLU A 54 15.63 3.05 -14.38
N LEU A 55 15.30 1.87 -14.92
CA LEU A 55 16.12 0.67 -14.77
C LEU A 55 17.07 0.54 -15.95
N SER A 56 18.38 0.54 -15.70
CA SER A 56 19.41 0.50 -16.75
C SER A 56 19.72 -0.92 -17.27
N ARG A 57 19.17 -1.97 -16.65
CA ARG A 57 19.49 -3.38 -16.99
C ARG A 57 18.24 -4.18 -17.32
N GLU A 58 18.29 -4.95 -18.40
CA GLU A 58 17.21 -5.87 -18.80
C GLU A 58 16.81 -6.84 -17.67
N GLU A 59 17.78 -7.31 -16.89
CA GLU A 59 17.52 -8.20 -15.75
C GLU A 59 16.70 -7.53 -14.64
N ALA A 60 16.89 -6.23 -14.41
CA ALA A 60 16.15 -5.49 -13.39
C ALA A 60 14.70 -5.27 -13.83
N ILE A 61 14.49 -4.98 -15.12
CA ILE A 61 13.15 -4.92 -15.71
C ILE A 61 12.46 -6.28 -15.63
N THR A 62 13.17 -7.35 -15.99
CA THR A 62 12.67 -8.73 -15.90
C THR A 62 12.28 -9.10 -14.47
N TYR A 63 13.06 -8.66 -13.47
CA TYR A 63 12.74 -8.88 -12.06
C TYR A 63 11.39 -8.25 -11.65
N ARG A 64 11.12 -7.00 -12.04
CA ARG A 64 9.81 -6.37 -11.81
C ARG A 64 8.69 -7.05 -12.59
N HIS A 65 8.96 -7.47 -13.83
CA HIS A 65 7.98 -8.22 -14.64
C HIS A 65 7.59 -9.54 -13.98
N GLU A 66 8.55 -10.32 -13.47
CA GLU A 66 8.29 -11.58 -12.76
C GLU A 66 7.33 -11.35 -11.57
N VAL A 67 7.57 -10.32 -10.75
CA VAL A 67 6.70 -9.99 -9.60
C VAL A 67 5.30 -9.57 -10.06
N MET A 68 5.21 -8.74 -11.09
CA MET A 68 3.94 -8.29 -11.61
C MET A 68 3.14 -9.43 -12.26
N GLN A 69 3.83 -10.43 -12.84
CA GLN A 69 3.20 -11.64 -13.38
C GLN A 69 2.61 -12.50 -12.28
N ASP A 70 3.33 -12.66 -11.17
CA ASP A 70 2.75 -13.29 -9.98
C ASP A 70 1.52 -12.52 -9.50
N LEU A 71 1.57 -11.18 -9.48
CA LEU A 71 0.44 -10.35 -9.07
C LEU A 71 -0.76 -10.45 -10.02
N ASP A 72 -0.59 -10.85 -11.29
CA ASP A 72 -1.75 -11.11 -12.18
C ASP A 72 -2.58 -12.30 -11.69
N ASP A 73 -1.99 -13.23 -10.94
CA ASP A 73 -2.71 -14.31 -10.25
C ASP A 73 -3.53 -13.74 -9.08
N THR A 74 -4.81 -14.13 -9.01
CA THR A 74 -5.74 -13.59 -8.00
C THR A 74 -5.38 -14.07 -6.60
N GLY A 75 -4.90 -15.31 -6.43
CA GLY A 75 -4.51 -15.83 -5.12
C GLY A 75 -3.29 -15.11 -4.54
N VAL A 76 -2.30 -14.83 -5.38
CA VAL A 76 -1.11 -14.04 -4.95
C VAL A 76 -1.52 -12.60 -4.64
N PHE A 77 -2.32 -11.98 -5.51
CA PHE A 77 -2.79 -10.61 -5.31
C PHE A 77 -3.58 -10.45 -4.00
N ASP A 78 -4.51 -11.35 -3.73
CA ASP A 78 -5.36 -11.32 -2.54
C ASP A 78 -4.53 -11.51 -1.26
N SER A 79 -3.57 -12.45 -1.27
CA SER A 79 -2.66 -12.68 -0.13
C SER A 79 -1.87 -11.42 0.24
N ILE A 80 -1.30 -10.75 -0.77
CA ILE A 80 -0.54 -9.50 -0.56
C ILE A 80 -1.48 -8.35 -0.16
N SER A 81 -2.70 -8.31 -0.70
CA SER A 81 -3.70 -7.30 -0.36
C SER A 81 -4.13 -7.39 1.10
N VAL A 82 -4.33 -8.60 1.62
CA VAL A 82 -4.61 -8.85 3.06
C VAL A 82 -3.45 -8.35 3.91
N PHE A 83 -2.21 -8.65 3.52
CA PHE A 83 -1.03 -8.12 4.20
C PHE A 83 -1.00 -6.58 4.21
N SER A 84 -1.18 -5.93 3.06
CA SER A 84 -1.17 -4.47 2.96
C SER A 84 -2.30 -3.83 3.78
N HIS A 85 -3.47 -4.46 3.86
CA HIS A 85 -4.56 -3.99 4.71
C HIS A 85 -4.19 -4.09 6.21
N GLY A 86 -3.60 -5.21 6.64
CA GLY A 86 -3.12 -5.38 8.01
C GLY A 86 -2.05 -4.34 8.40
N MET A 87 -1.08 -4.08 7.51
CA MET A 87 -0.05 -3.05 7.72
C MET A 87 -0.65 -1.64 7.81
N ARG A 88 -1.66 -1.33 6.99
CA ARG A 88 -2.39 -0.06 7.06
C ARG A 88 -3.14 0.08 8.38
N LYS A 89 -3.87 -0.95 8.80
CA LYS A 89 -4.58 -0.97 10.09
C LYS A 89 -3.63 -0.75 11.27
N MET A 90 -2.45 -1.39 11.25
CA MET A 90 -1.41 -1.16 12.25
C MET A 90 -0.98 0.31 12.29
N ARG A 91 -0.71 0.94 11.13
CA ARG A 91 -0.36 2.37 11.08
C ARG A 91 -1.49 3.27 11.56
N GLU A 92 -2.74 2.95 11.24
CA GLU A 92 -3.92 3.67 11.73
C GLU A 92 -4.01 3.62 13.26
N HIS A 93 -3.70 2.47 13.89
CA HIS A 93 -3.62 2.36 15.35
C HIS A 93 -2.51 3.23 15.95
N LEU A 94 -1.33 3.28 15.33
CA LEU A 94 -0.25 4.18 15.76
C LEU A 94 -0.65 5.66 15.60
N ALA A 95 -1.23 6.03 14.46
CA ALA A 95 -1.71 7.38 14.20
C ALA A 95 -2.82 7.79 15.18
N GLN A 96 -3.68 6.84 15.55
CA GLN A 96 -4.69 7.04 16.58
C GLN A 96 -4.05 7.27 17.95
N ALA A 97 -3.05 6.47 18.33
CA ALA A 97 -2.32 6.65 19.59
C ALA A 97 -1.71 8.05 19.71
N GLU A 98 -1.18 8.61 18.62
CA GLU A 98 -0.60 9.95 18.63
C GLU A 98 -1.64 11.06 18.87
N LYS A 99 -2.84 10.93 18.30
CA LYS A 99 -3.93 11.91 18.42
C LYS A 99 -4.57 11.99 19.81
N LEU A 100 -4.49 10.90 20.59
CA LEU A 100 -5.16 10.81 21.88
C LEU A 100 -4.48 11.68 22.95
N ARG A 101 -5.20 11.97 24.04
CA ARG A 101 -4.68 12.79 25.15
C ARG A 101 -4.17 11.94 26.31
N TYR A 102 -4.81 10.81 26.58
CA TYR A 102 -4.57 10.04 27.80
C TYR A 102 -3.53 8.94 27.60
N ARG A 103 -2.51 8.92 28.48
CA ARG A 103 -1.35 8.01 28.38
C ARG A 103 -1.74 6.53 28.26
N LEU A 104 -2.59 6.04 29.16
CA LEU A 104 -2.98 4.62 29.21
C LEU A 104 -3.69 4.19 27.93
N GLN A 105 -4.46 5.10 27.32
CA GLN A 105 -5.12 4.87 26.04
C GLN A 105 -4.11 4.80 24.89
N LYS A 106 -3.11 5.69 24.87
CA LYS A 106 -2.00 5.61 23.89
C LYS A 106 -1.24 4.29 23.99
N GLU A 107 -0.95 3.87 25.21
CA GLU A 107 -0.24 2.61 25.49
C GLU A 107 -1.04 1.39 25.00
N TRP A 108 -2.37 1.42 25.16
CA TRP A 108 -3.27 0.39 24.61
C TRP A 108 -3.23 0.35 23.07
N TRP A 109 -3.39 1.49 22.39
CA TRP A 109 -3.36 1.53 20.92
C TRP A 109 -2.01 1.11 20.35
N PHE A 110 -0.92 1.39 21.06
CA PHE A 110 0.40 0.89 20.70
C PHE A 110 0.50 -0.64 20.79
N LEU A 111 -0.05 -1.23 21.86
CA LEU A 111 -0.15 -2.70 21.98
C LEU A 111 -0.98 -3.30 20.84
N GLU A 112 -2.16 -2.73 20.55
CA GLU A 112 -3.03 -3.19 19.45
C GLU A 112 -2.35 -3.08 18.08
N ALA A 113 -1.54 -2.03 17.85
CA ALA A 113 -0.74 -1.91 16.63
C ALA A 113 0.26 -3.07 16.46
N ILE A 114 0.97 -3.43 17.54
CA ILE A 114 1.91 -4.56 17.52
C ILE A 114 1.18 -5.89 17.32
N VAL A 115 0.03 -6.09 17.98
CA VAL A 115 -0.80 -7.29 17.79
C VAL A 115 -1.20 -7.44 16.32
N VAL A 116 -1.72 -6.39 15.70
CA VAL A 116 -2.08 -6.41 14.28
C VAL A 116 -0.86 -6.70 13.40
N TYR A 117 0.29 -6.12 13.69
CA TYR A 117 1.54 -6.41 12.97
C TYR A 117 1.91 -7.89 13.06
N CYS A 118 1.97 -8.46 14.26
CA CYS A 118 2.33 -9.86 14.49
C CYS A 118 1.35 -10.82 13.82
N GLU A 119 0.04 -10.61 14.00
CA GLU A 119 -1.01 -11.43 13.38
C GLU A 119 -0.93 -11.36 11.84
N THR A 120 -0.72 -10.16 11.28
CA THR A 120 -0.59 -9.94 9.83
C THR A 120 0.63 -10.67 9.26
N LEU A 121 1.80 -10.57 9.90
CA LEU A 121 3.01 -11.23 9.42
C LEU A 121 2.95 -12.75 9.54
N ALA A 122 2.42 -13.26 10.65
CA ALA A 122 2.24 -14.69 10.85
C ALA A 122 1.27 -15.29 9.82
N ALA A 123 0.15 -14.59 9.56
CA ALA A 123 -0.80 -15.00 8.53
C ALA A 123 -0.16 -14.97 7.13
N PHE A 124 0.53 -13.88 6.78
CA PHE A 124 1.14 -13.74 5.46
C PHE A 124 2.25 -14.78 5.20
N ALA A 125 3.05 -15.09 6.22
CA ALA A 125 4.09 -16.12 6.14
C ALA A 125 3.52 -17.52 5.84
N ARG A 126 2.34 -17.81 6.39
CA ARG A 126 1.60 -19.06 6.20
C ARG A 126 0.87 -19.13 4.87
N ASP A 127 0.23 -18.04 4.46
CA ASP A 127 -0.75 -18.06 3.36
C ASP A 127 -0.11 -17.81 1.98
N LEU A 128 0.92 -16.96 1.88
CA LEU A 128 1.62 -16.68 0.62
C LEU A 128 2.09 -17.93 -0.15
N PRO A 129 2.71 -18.96 0.47
CA PRO A 129 3.17 -20.14 -0.27
C PRO A 129 2.01 -20.98 -0.85
N LEU A 130 0.79 -20.87 -0.32
CA LEU A 130 -0.38 -21.58 -0.86
C LEU A 130 -0.77 -21.06 -2.25
N ALA A 131 -0.45 -19.81 -2.56
CA ALA A 131 -0.63 -19.21 -3.88
C ALA A 131 0.54 -19.52 -4.86
N ALA A 132 1.57 -20.23 -4.40
CA ALA A 132 2.72 -20.67 -5.19
C ALA A 132 3.38 -19.59 -6.10
N PRO A 133 3.81 -18.44 -5.54
CA PRO A 133 4.47 -17.39 -6.31
C PRO A 133 5.76 -17.88 -6.98
N LYS A 134 5.99 -17.49 -8.23
CA LYS A 134 7.10 -17.97 -9.07
C LYS A 134 8.25 -16.97 -9.13
N SER A 135 7.96 -15.68 -8.97
CA SER A 135 8.94 -14.61 -9.03
C SER A 135 10.07 -14.82 -8.03
N LYS A 136 11.27 -14.42 -8.43
CA LYS A 136 12.43 -14.47 -7.52
C LYS A 136 12.23 -13.56 -6.31
N GLY A 137 11.58 -12.40 -6.52
CA GLY A 137 11.32 -11.41 -5.48
C GLY A 137 10.41 -11.93 -4.37
N LEU A 138 9.22 -12.42 -4.70
CA LEU A 138 8.27 -12.92 -3.68
C LEU A 138 8.80 -14.16 -2.96
N ARG A 139 9.48 -15.08 -3.67
CA ARG A 139 10.11 -16.24 -3.01
C ARG A 139 11.25 -15.86 -2.07
N ALA A 140 12.05 -14.86 -2.43
CA ALA A 140 13.11 -14.35 -1.57
C ALA A 140 12.53 -13.63 -0.35
N PHE A 141 11.49 -12.81 -0.54
CA PHE A 141 10.78 -12.15 0.56
C PHE A 141 10.13 -13.16 1.50
N HIS A 142 9.45 -14.19 0.98
CA HIS A 142 8.84 -15.25 1.80
C HIS A 142 9.88 -15.97 2.68
N ARG A 143 11.06 -16.30 2.12
CA ARG A 143 12.17 -16.87 2.91
C ARG A 143 12.64 -15.94 4.01
N TYR A 144 12.73 -14.64 3.73
CA TYR A 144 13.07 -13.65 4.74
C TYR A 144 11.99 -13.57 5.84
N LEU A 145 10.72 -13.44 5.44
CA LEU A 145 9.57 -13.32 6.33
C LEU A 145 9.44 -14.54 7.26
N THR A 146 9.55 -15.75 6.72
CA THR A 146 9.52 -16.98 7.53
C THR A 146 10.67 -17.04 8.54
N GLY A 147 11.87 -16.62 8.17
CA GLY A 147 13.01 -16.51 9.09
C GLY A 147 12.77 -15.46 10.18
N TYR A 148 12.21 -14.30 9.83
CA TYR A 148 11.86 -13.24 10.79
C TYR A 148 10.77 -13.70 11.76
N VAL A 149 9.69 -14.29 11.26
CA VAL A 149 8.59 -14.82 12.09
C VAL A 149 9.08 -15.95 13.02
N ALA A 150 10.06 -16.75 12.59
CA ALA A 150 10.66 -17.79 13.43
C ALA A 150 11.71 -17.27 14.45
N SER A 151 12.10 -15.99 14.39
CA SER A 151 13.13 -15.42 15.26
C SER A 151 12.65 -15.29 16.72
N GLU A 152 13.59 -15.42 17.67
CA GLU A 152 13.30 -15.23 19.11
C GLU A 152 12.70 -13.85 19.40
N HIS A 153 13.16 -12.83 18.69
CA HIS A 153 12.67 -11.46 18.82
C HIS A 153 11.17 -11.37 18.47
N PHE A 154 10.78 -11.88 17.31
CA PHE A 154 9.38 -11.86 16.87
C PHE A 154 8.49 -12.75 17.76
N GLN A 155 8.98 -13.91 18.16
CA GLN A 155 8.25 -14.83 19.05
C GLN A 155 8.00 -14.19 20.43
N SER A 156 9.01 -13.53 21.00
CA SER A 156 8.88 -12.81 22.28
C SER A 156 7.91 -11.64 22.15
N LEU A 157 8.05 -10.83 21.08
CA LEU A 157 7.16 -9.70 20.80
C LEU A 157 5.68 -10.12 20.77
N THR A 158 5.39 -11.22 20.07
CA THR A 158 4.04 -11.77 19.91
C THR A 158 3.52 -12.36 21.23
N HIS A 159 4.34 -13.16 21.91
CA HIS A 159 3.96 -13.79 23.17
C HIS A 159 3.62 -12.75 24.25
N ASP A 160 4.48 -11.74 24.41
CA ASP A 160 4.31 -10.68 25.39
C ASP A 160 3.07 -9.83 25.09
N ALA A 161 2.81 -9.54 23.80
CA ALA A 161 1.62 -8.83 23.37
C ALA A 161 0.34 -9.57 23.77
N ASP A 162 0.25 -10.86 23.42
CA ASP A 162 -0.92 -11.70 23.73
C ASP A 162 -1.08 -11.93 25.22
N HIS A 163 0.02 -12.05 25.96
CA HIS A 163 -0.01 -12.17 27.42
C HIS A 163 -0.56 -10.88 28.07
N LEU A 164 -0.11 -9.71 27.63
CA LEU A 164 -0.61 -8.42 28.10
C LEU A 164 -2.08 -8.21 27.75
N ARG A 165 -2.48 -8.46 26.50
CA ARG A 165 -3.87 -8.36 26.02
C ARG A 165 -4.80 -9.22 26.89
N ARG A 166 -4.41 -10.47 27.17
CA ARG A 166 -5.16 -11.36 28.09
C ARG A 166 -5.23 -10.82 29.51
N ARG A 167 -4.11 -10.37 30.10
CA ARG A 167 -4.07 -9.85 31.49
C ARG A 167 -4.93 -8.60 31.67
N LEU A 168 -4.95 -7.71 30.68
CA LEU A 168 -5.77 -6.50 30.66
C LEU A 168 -7.25 -6.86 30.49
N SER A 169 -7.60 -7.76 29.55
CA SER A 169 -8.98 -8.22 29.35
C SER A 169 -9.58 -8.93 30.57
N ALA A 170 -8.73 -9.51 31.43
CA ALA A 170 -9.13 -10.18 32.67
C ALA A 170 -9.36 -9.22 33.85
N ILE A 171 -9.15 -7.91 33.68
CA ILE A 171 -9.46 -6.92 34.71
C ILE A 171 -10.99 -6.87 34.91
N ARG A 172 -11.40 -6.91 36.17
CA ARG A 172 -12.81 -6.79 36.60
C ARG A 172 -12.86 -5.79 37.75
N TYR A 173 -13.63 -4.74 37.58
CA TYR A 173 -13.76 -3.66 38.55
C TYR A 173 -15.21 -3.19 38.63
N CYS A 174 -15.56 -2.61 39.76
CA CYS A 174 -16.86 -1.99 39.98
C CYS A 174 -16.70 -0.49 40.04
N VAL A 175 -17.63 0.23 39.41
CA VAL A 175 -17.75 1.68 39.50
C VAL A 175 -18.97 1.99 40.34
N LEU A 176 -18.75 2.56 41.51
CA LEU A 176 -19.81 3.07 42.37
C LEU A 176 -19.94 4.58 42.15
N ILE A 177 -21.13 5.03 41.80
CA ILE A 177 -21.46 6.45 41.59
C ILE A 177 -22.41 6.87 42.71
N LYS A 178 -21.99 7.82 43.56
CA LYS A 178 -22.80 8.40 44.63
C LYS A 178 -22.77 9.92 44.54
N GLY A 179 -23.82 10.50 43.94
CA GLY A 179 -23.83 11.92 43.59
C GLY A 179 -22.70 12.25 42.61
N ASN A 180 -21.83 13.18 42.97
CA ASN A 180 -20.65 13.55 42.17
C ASN A 180 -19.40 12.71 42.49
N ALA A 181 -19.48 11.79 43.46
CA ALA A 181 -18.35 10.92 43.82
C ALA A 181 -18.36 9.64 42.98
N VAL A 182 -17.25 9.37 42.30
CA VAL A 182 -16.99 8.13 41.58
C VAL A 182 -15.95 7.33 42.37
N THR A 183 -16.27 6.09 42.73
CA THR A 183 -15.35 5.17 43.43
C THR A 183 -15.16 3.93 42.57
N VAL A 184 -13.90 3.56 42.34
CA VAL A 184 -13.54 2.34 41.62
C VAL A 184 -12.98 1.34 42.63
N ARG A 185 -13.49 0.11 42.63
CA ARG A 185 -13.01 -0.97 43.50
C ARG A 185 -12.89 -2.28 42.73
N ASN A 186 -12.14 -3.23 43.30
CA ASN A 186 -12.07 -4.58 42.76
C ASN A 186 -13.44 -5.24 42.75
N TYR A 187 -13.72 -6.01 41.70
CA TYR A 187 -14.89 -6.87 41.67
C TYR A 187 -14.70 -8.04 42.65
N ASP A 188 -15.55 -8.15 43.66
CA ASP A 188 -15.47 -9.18 44.70
C ASP A 188 -16.67 -10.15 44.63
N ALA A 189 -16.82 -10.79 43.46
CA ALA A 189 -17.90 -11.75 43.17
C ALA A 189 -19.31 -11.25 43.58
N GLU A 190 -19.50 -9.94 43.50
CA GLU A 190 -20.70 -9.27 43.99
C GLU A 190 -21.93 -9.87 43.29
N ILE A 191 -22.96 -10.19 44.08
CA ILE A 191 -24.16 -10.84 43.55
C ILE A 191 -24.77 -9.93 42.50
N ASP A 192 -25.01 -10.47 41.30
CA ASP A 192 -25.79 -9.79 40.28
C ASP A 192 -27.24 -9.66 40.74
N TYR A 193 -27.52 -8.56 41.46
CA TYR A 193 -28.84 -8.25 41.96
C TYR A 193 -29.84 -7.97 40.83
N SER A 194 -29.39 -7.82 39.57
CA SER A 194 -30.27 -7.62 38.42
C SER A 194 -31.28 -8.76 38.31
N ALA A 195 -30.85 -10.01 38.53
CA ALA A 195 -31.76 -11.16 38.51
C ALA A 195 -32.79 -11.12 39.65
N ASN A 196 -32.38 -10.70 40.85
CA ASN A 196 -33.29 -10.56 42.00
C ASN A 196 -34.28 -9.39 41.83
N VAL A 197 -33.81 -8.27 41.30
CA VAL A 197 -34.65 -7.11 40.97
C VAL A 197 -35.62 -7.47 39.84
N LEU A 198 -35.15 -8.11 38.77
CA LEU A 198 -36.00 -8.61 37.68
C LEU A 198 -37.09 -9.56 38.20
N ARG A 199 -36.76 -10.46 39.13
CA ARG A 199 -37.72 -11.37 39.77
C ARG A 199 -38.76 -10.65 40.65
N ILE A 200 -38.37 -9.57 41.33
CA ILE A 200 -39.31 -8.72 42.11
C ILE A 200 -40.25 -7.96 41.16
N PHE A 201 -39.72 -7.42 40.07
CA PHE A 201 -40.47 -6.65 39.07
C PHE A 201 -41.23 -7.53 38.05
N GLU A 202 -40.96 -8.82 37.99
CA GLU A 202 -41.67 -9.80 37.13
C GLU A 202 -43.17 -9.80 37.41
N LYS A 203 -43.55 -9.64 38.68
CA LYS A 203 -44.95 -9.55 39.14
C LYS A 203 -45.67 -8.28 38.68
N PHE A 204 -44.91 -7.30 38.15
CA PHE A 204 -45.39 -6.00 37.68
C PHE A 204 -45.16 -5.80 36.17
N LYS A 205 -44.63 -6.79 35.44
CA LYS A 205 -44.45 -6.72 33.98
C LYS A 205 -45.80 -6.76 33.26
N GLN A 206 -46.26 -5.61 32.78
CA GLN A 206 -47.38 -5.50 31.85
C GLN A 206 -46.84 -5.48 30.41
N GLY A 207 -46.62 -6.66 29.82
CA GLY A 207 -46.18 -6.82 28.43
C GLY A 207 -44.67 -6.83 28.20
N ALA A 208 -44.26 -6.99 26.93
CA ALA A 208 -42.85 -7.05 26.53
C ALA A 208 -42.16 -5.71 26.79
N VAL A 209 -41.22 -5.70 27.74
CA VAL A 209 -40.43 -4.51 28.09
C VAL A 209 -39.37 -4.26 27.02
N LYS A 210 -39.21 -3.00 26.59
CA LYS A 210 -38.14 -2.58 25.67
C LYS A 210 -36.78 -2.81 26.33
N ASP A 211 -35.86 -3.44 25.60
CA ASP A 211 -34.48 -3.57 26.06
C ASP A 211 -33.86 -2.17 26.15
N HIS A 212 -33.46 -1.78 27.37
CA HIS A 212 -32.81 -0.51 27.68
C HIS A 212 -31.31 -0.69 27.92
N ARG A 213 -30.72 -1.83 27.53
CA ARG A 213 -29.27 -1.96 27.40
C ARG A 213 -28.81 -0.88 26.44
N VAL A 214 -28.19 0.15 27.01
CA VAL A 214 -27.48 1.15 26.25
C VAL A 214 -26.29 0.43 25.65
N GLU A 215 -26.23 0.30 24.33
CA GLU A 215 -24.98 0.01 23.65
C GLU A 215 -24.00 1.10 24.07
N LEU A 216 -22.99 0.73 24.87
CA LEU A 216 -21.84 1.59 25.13
C LEU A 216 -21.27 1.92 23.76
N ARG A 217 -21.50 3.15 23.32
CA ARG A 217 -20.97 3.63 22.04
C ARG A 217 -19.44 3.58 22.15
N ASP A 218 -18.80 2.85 21.25
CA ASP A 218 -17.34 2.83 21.05
C ASP A 218 -16.87 4.18 20.50
N TRP A 219 -16.96 5.23 21.33
CA TRP A 219 -16.27 6.46 21.01
C TRP A 219 -14.78 6.23 21.20
N LEU A 220 -14.00 6.45 20.13
CA LEU A 220 -12.55 6.30 20.13
C LEU A 220 -11.84 7.24 21.12
N ASP A 221 -12.53 8.28 21.61
CA ASP A 221 -11.99 9.29 22.53
C ASP A 221 -12.72 9.20 23.87
N MET A 222 -11.97 9.11 24.96
CA MET A 222 -12.54 9.05 26.31
C MET A 222 -12.87 10.45 26.80
N ASN A 223 -13.99 10.59 27.51
CA ASN A 223 -14.24 11.81 28.28
C ASN A 223 -13.40 11.82 29.58
N HIS A 224 -13.37 12.98 30.25
CA HIS A 224 -12.57 13.17 31.47
C HIS A 224 -12.99 12.25 32.63
N VAL A 225 -14.26 11.84 32.72
CA VAL A 225 -14.74 10.90 33.75
C VAL A 225 -14.25 9.49 33.46
N GLU A 226 -14.35 9.03 32.20
CA GLU A 226 -13.82 7.73 31.77
C GLU A 226 -12.31 7.63 31.98
N ALA A 227 -11.57 8.70 31.68
CA ALA A 227 -10.14 8.78 31.95
C ALA A 227 -9.82 8.65 33.44
N HIS A 228 -10.55 9.35 34.31
CA HIS A 228 -10.37 9.25 35.76
C HIS A 228 -10.72 7.86 36.30
N VAL A 229 -11.76 7.21 35.76
CA VAL A 229 -12.09 5.83 36.11
C VAL A 229 -10.92 4.92 35.72
N LEU A 230 -10.36 5.07 34.51
CA LEU A 230 -9.21 4.29 34.06
C LEU A 230 -7.97 4.52 34.95
N ASP A 231 -7.72 5.74 35.40
CA ASP A 231 -6.63 6.05 36.34
C ASP A 231 -6.81 5.31 37.68
N PHE A 232 -8.04 5.25 38.21
CA PHE A 232 -8.31 4.48 39.42
C PHE A 232 -8.16 2.96 39.18
N VAL A 233 -8.61 2.45 38.03
CA VAL A 233 -8.36 1.05 37.65
C VAL A 233 -6.87 0.77 37.58
N ALA A 234 -6.06 1.70 37.06
CA ALA A 234 -4.62 1.56 37.01
C ALA A 234 -3.97 1.53 38.40
N GLN A 235 -4.53 2.26 39.37
CA GLN A 235 -4.11 2.20 40.78
C GLN A 235 -4.49 0.88 41.47
N LEU A 236 -5.60 0.26 41.08
CA LEU A 236 -6.00 -1.07 41.58
C LEU A 236 -5.14 -2.20 41.01
N TYR A 237 -4.64 -2.05 39.78
CA TYR A 237 -3.85 -3.07 39.08
C TYR A 237 -2.48 -2.56 38.62
N PRO A 238 -1.64 -2.00 39.51
CA PRO A 238 -0.43 -1.26 39.12
C PRO A 238 0.56 -2.13 38.34
N GLN A 239 0.72 -3.40 38.71
CA GLN A 239 1.62 -4.32 38.01
C GLN A 239 1.20 -4.62 36.57
N LYS A 240 -0.12 -4.61 36.26
CA LYS A 240 -0.61 -4.86 34.89
C LYS A 240 -0.31 -3.68 33.98
N PHE A 241 -0.58 -2.46 34.44
CA PHE A 241 -0.33 -1.24 33.66
C PHE A 241 1.16 -0.85 33.61
N MET A 242 1.94 -1.19 34.65
CA MET A 242 3.39 -1.05 34.59
C MET A 242 3.99 -1.97 33.51
N ALA A 243 3.52 -3.21 33.41
CA ALA A 243 3.98 -4.13 32.37
C ALA A 243 3.64 -3.61 30.95
N LEU A 244 2.48 -2.97 30.78
CA LEU A 244 2.10 -2.31 29.52
C LEU A 244 3.05 -1.15 29.18
N ALA A 245 3.36 -0.29 30.14
CA ALA A 245 4.29 0.82 29.95
C ALA A 245 5.72 0.33 29.62
N THR A 246 6.20 -0.70 30.32
CA THR A 246 7.49 -1.34 30.04
C THR A 246 7.53 -1.96 28.64
N TYR A 247 6.46 -2.65 28.24
CA TYR A 247 6.36 -3.24 26.91
C TYR A 247 6.44 -2.19 25.81
N ARG A 248 5.74 -1.06 25.96
CA ARG A 248 5.83 0.06 25.03
C ARG A 248 7.26 0.62 24.94
N ALA A 249 7.91 0.83 26.08
CA ALA A 249 9.27 1.38 26.11
C ALA A 249 10.29 0.45 25.43
N ASN A 250 10.19 -0.86 25.68
CA ASN A 250 11.13 -1.84 25.13
C ASN A 250 10.94 -2.09 23.63
N ASN A 251 9.73 -1.85 23.10
CA ASN A 251 9.37 -2.18 21.73
C ASN A 251 9.10 -0.95 20.86
N ALA A 252 9.58 0.24 21.24
CA ALA A 252 9.36 1.48 20.47
C ALA A 252 9.80 1.37 18.99
N SER A 253 10.80 0.54 18.70
CA SER A 253 11.33 0.27 17.35
C SER A 253 11.05 -1.17 16.89
N TYR A 254 9.86 -1.71 17.17
CA TYR A 254 9.50 -3.09 16.82
C TYR A 254 9.39 -3.36 15.31
N LEU A 255 9.16 -2.31 14.51
CA LEU A 255 8.95 -2.44 13.07
C LEU A 255 10.25 -2.80 12.37
N ASP A 256 10.28 -3.97 11.72
CA ASP A 256 11.40 -4.38 10.91
C ASP A 256 11.51 -3.52 9.63
N VAL A 257 12.73 -3.09 9.29
CA VAL A 257 12.99 -2.18 8.17
C VAL A 257 12.72 -2.85 6.82
N THR A 258 13.00 -4.14 6.69
CA THR A 258 12.76 -4.93 5.48
C THR A 258 11.27 -5.11 5.23
N ILE A 259 10.50 -5.37 6.30
CA ILE A 259 9.03 -5.46 6.22
C ILE A 259 8.43 -4.11 5.83
N GLN A 260 8.89 -3.00 6.43
CA GLN A 260 8.45 -1.65 6.07
C GLN A 260 8.78 -1.32 4.60
N THR A 261 9.97 -1.71 4.14
CA THR A 261 10.40 -1.51 2.76
C THR A 261 9.49 -2.29 1.81
N PHE A 262 9.23 -3.57 2.08
CA PHE A 262 8.31 -4.39 1.29
C PHE A 262 6.89 -3.81 1.25
N ASP A 263 6.35 -3.41 2.39
CA ASP A 263 4.99 -2.82 2.48
C ASP A 263 4.85 -1.55 1.64
N ARG A 264 5.86 -0.67 1.64
CA ARG A 264 5.88 0.53 0.80
C ARG A 264 6.02 0.17 -0.68
N GLU A 265 7.01 -0.65 -0.99
CA GLU A 265 7.38 -0.97 -2.36
C GLU A 265 6.28 -1.75 -3.11
N VAL A 266 5.55 -2.63 -2.43
CA VAL A 266 4.48 -3.39 -3.09
C VAL A 266 3.32 -2.50 -3.56
N GLN A 267 3.12 -1.34 -2.92
CA GLN A 267 2.12 -0.37 -3.34
C GLN A 267 2.40 0.23 -4.71
N PHE A 268 3.66 0.25 -5.17
CA PHE A 268 4.01 0.64 -6.53
C PHE A 268 3.21 -0.18 -7.55
N TYR A 269 3.22 -1.51 -7.41
CA TYR A 269 2.47 -2.40 -8.29
C TYR A 269 0.95 -2.23 -8.15
N PHE A 270 0.44 -2.06 -6.92
CA PHE A 270 -0.99 -1.90 -6.67
C PHE A 270 -1.55 -0.60 -7.26
N ALA A 271 -0.82 0.50 -7.11
CA ALA A 271 -1.21 1.80 -7.64
C ALA A 271 -1.33 1.73 -9.17
N TYR A 272 -0.32 1.18 -9.85
CA TYR A 272 -0.36 1.04 -11.32
C TYR A 272 -1.44 0.08 -11.81
N ARG A 273 -1.59 -1.08 -11.15
CA ARG A 273 -2.65 -2.05 -11.47
C ARG A 273 -4.03 -1.41 -11.37
N SER A 274 -4.28 -0.65 -10.30
CA SER A 274 -5.55 0.06 -10.09
C SER A 274 -5.82 1.07 -11.19
N TYR A 275 -4.79 1.83 -11.59
CA TYR A 275 -4.87 2.79 -12.68
C TYR A 275 -5.23 2.12 -14.02
N ILE A 276 -4.45 1.12 -14.46
CA ILE A 276 -4.67 0.49 -15.77
C ILE A 276 -5.95 -0.35 -15.85
N ASN A 277 -6.46 -0.87 -14.73
CA ASN A 277 -7.67 -1.69 -14.72
C ASN A 277 -8.91 -0.90 -15.15
N ILE A 278 -8.94 0.42 -14.95
CA ILE A 278 -10.01 1.30 -15.46
C ILE A 278 -10.08 1.21 -17.00
N CYS A 279 -8.92 1.22 -17.66
CA CYS A 279 -8.80 1.13 -19.11
C CYS A 279 -9.05 -0.28 -19.67
N LYS A 280 -8.89 -1.35 -18.88
CA LYS A 280 -9.08 -2.73 -19.36
C LYS A 280 -10.54 -3.09 -19.63
N GLY A 281 -11.49 -2.49 -18.92
CA GLY A 281 -12.93 -2.75 -19.10
C GLY A 281 -13.39 -2.53 -20.55
N PRO A 282 -13.03 -1.42 -21.20
CA PRO A 282 -13.25 -1.16 -22.64
C PRO A 282 -12.46 -2.07 -23.62
N GLY A 283 -11.75 -3.09 -23.16
CA GLY A 283 -10.96 -3.99 -24.00
C GLY A 283 -9.55 -3.49 -24.35
N LEU A 284 -9.05 -2.45 -23.67
CA LEU A 284 -7.68 -1.98 -23.89
C LEU A 284 -6.66 -2.94 -23.29
N CYS A 285 -5.62 -3.22 -24.07
CA CYS A 285 -4.60 -4.20 -23.74
C CYS A 285 -3.36 -3.54 -23.16
N PHE A 286 -2.70 -4.28 -22.27
CA PHE A 286 -1.42 -3.97 -21.68
C PHE A 286 -0.59 -5.23 -21.71
N CYS A 287 0.69 -5.15 -22.04
CA CYS A 287 1.53 -6.33 -22.12
C CYS A 287 2.93 -6.12 -21.55
N TYR A 288 3.60 -7.23 -21.25
CA TYR A 288 5.00 -7.22 -20.84
C TYR A 288 5.89 -7.01 -22.06
N PRO A 289 6.63 -5.89 -22.15
CA PRO A 289 7.51 -5.63 -23.27
C PRO A 289 8.74 -6.53 -23.19
N ARG A 290 9.23 -6.95 -24.36
CA ARG A 290 10.55 -7.57 -24.51
C ARG A 290 11.57 -6.46 -24.68
N MET A 291 12.44 -6.29 -23.69
CA MET A 291 13.55 -5.35 -23.76
C MET A 291 14.70 -5.94 -24.57
N SER A 292 15.41 -5.10 -25.31
CA SER A 292 16.68 -5.47 -25.95
C SER A 292 17.70 -4.34 -25.89
N SER A 293 18.92 -4.67 -25.50
CA SER A 293 20.10 -3.82 -25.47
C SER A 293 20.96 -3.96 -26.74
N SER A 294 20.74 -5.01 -27.53
CA SER A 294 21.51 -5.31 -28.74
C SER A 294 20.71 -5.10 -30.03
N ASN A 295 19.40 -5.32 -30.00
CA ASN A 295 18.52 -5.14 -31.16
C ASN A 295 17.76 -3.82 -31.05
N LYS A 296 18.01 -2.93 -32.01
CA LYS A 296 17.35 -1.61 -32.11
C LYS A 296 15.96 -1.65 -32.73
N ALA A 297 15.45 -2.83 -33.08
CA ALA A 297 14.11 -2.98 -33.59
C ALA A 297 13.08 -2.54 -32.54
N VAL A 298 12.07 -1.80 -33.00
CA VAL A 298 10.93 -1.39 -32.20
C VAL A 298 9.69 -1.99 -32.84
N ARG A 299 8.83 -2.59 -32.03
CA ARG A 299 7.53 -3.06 -32.49
C ARG A 299 6.49 -2.70 -31.45
N CYS A 300 5.48 -1.96 -31.89
CA CYS A 300 4.39 -1.47 -31.08
C CYS A 300 3.07 -1.80 -31.77
N ASP A 301 2.32 -2.76 -31.24
CA ASP A 301 1.05 -3.21 -31.81
C ASP A 301 -0.12 -2.76 -30.91
N GLU A 302 -1.16 -2.20 -31.50
CA GLU A 302 -2.40 -1.75 -30.85
C GLU A 302 -2.18 -0.79 -29.66
N THR A 303 -1.22 0.12 -29.77
CA THR A 303 -0.81 1.05 -28.69
C THR A 303 -1.63 2.32 -28.63
N PHE A 304 -1.65 2.98 -27.48
CA PHE A 304 -2.47 4.18 -27.25
C PHE A 304 -1.90 5.06 -26.14
N ASP A 305 -2.24 6.35 -26.18
CA ASP A 305 -1.87 7.33 -25.15
C ASP A 305 -2.66 7.09 -23.87
N LEU A 306 -1.99 6.90 -22.73
CA LEU A 306 -2.67 6.56 -21.48
C LEU A 306 -3.52 7.69 -20.93
N THR A 307 -3.03 8.93 -21.03
CA THR A 307 -3.78 10.10 -20.55
C THR A 307 -5.09 10.26 -21.32
N LEU A 308 -5.02 10.16 -22.64
CA LEU A 308 -6.19 10.19 -23.52
C LEU A 308 -7.11 9.00 -23.27
N ALA A 309 -6.58 7.80 -23.11
CA ALA A 309 -7.37 6.60 -22.86
C ALA A 309 -8.19 6.70 -21.57
N HIS A 310 -7.61 7.23 -20.49
CA HIS A 310 -8.34 7.47 -19.25
C HIS A 310 -9.48 8.48 -19.43
N LYS A 311 -9.22 9.60 -20.11
CA LYS A 311 -10.25 10.60 -20.40
C LYS A 311 -11.38 9.99 -21.23
N LEU A 312 -11.08 9.36 -22.35
CA LEU A 312 -12.10 8.79 -23.23
C LEU A 312 -12.88 7.65 -22.57
N THR A 313 -12.23 6.85 -21.71
CA THR A 313 -12.91 5.81 -20.92
C THR A 313 -13.94 6.42 -19.98
N SER A 314 -13.63 7.53 -19.31
CA SER A 314 -14.61 8.24 -18.45
C SER A 314 -15.77 8.85 -19.25
N GLU A 315 -15.56 9.17 -20.52
CA GLU A 315 -16.54 9.73 -21.44
C GLU A 315 -17.31 8.65 -22.24
N ASN A 316 -17.06 7.35 -21.97
CA ASN A 316 -17.57 6.21 -22.76
C ASN A 316 -17.27 6.34 -24.28
N ALA A 317 -16.14 6.95 -24.62
CA ALA A 317 -15.68 7.17 -25.98
C ALA A 317 -14.64 6.13 -26.41
N CYS A 318 -14.57 5.86 -27.72
CA CYS A 318 -13.64 4.89 -28.29
C CYS A 318 -12.20 5.44 -28.33
N VAL A 319 -11.24 4.63 -27.86
CA VAL A 319 -9.80 4.94 -27.96
C VAL A 319 -9.25 4.35 -29.26
N VAL A 320 -8.72 5.21 -30.13
CA VAL A 320 -8.04 4.77 -31.35
C VAL A 320 -6.65 4.23 -31.02
N LYS A 321 -6.37 3.03 -31.50
CA LYS A 321 -5.11 2.31 -31.29
C LYS A 321 -4.22 2.46 -32.53
N ASN A 322 -2.90 2.51 -32.32
CA ASN A 322 -1.92 2.73 -33.37
C ASN A 322 -0.84 1.64 -33.34
N ASP A 323 -0.43 1.24 -34.53
CA ASP A 323 0.72 0.36 -34.74
C ASP A 323 1.92 1.20 -35.18
N SER A 324 3.12 0.84 -34.72
CA SER A 324 4.37 1.43 -35.21
C SER A 324 5.52 0.44 -35.11
N HIS A 325 6.42 0.45 -36.09
CA HIS A 325 7.59 -0.40 -36.09
C HIS A 325 8.82 0.30 -36.66
N LEU A 326 9.99 -0.14 -36.22
CA LEU A 326 11.30 0.16 -36.77
C LEU A 326 12.06 -1.16 -36.91
N ASN A 327 12.52 -1.47 -38.12
CA ASN A 327 13.20 -2.71 -38.45
C ASN A 327 14.58 -2.45 -39.08
N GLY A 328 15.50 -3.40 -38.93
CA GLY A 328 16.81 -3.34 -39.58
C GLY A 328 17.60 -2.08 -39.24
N GLU A 329 17.85 -1.23 -40.25
CA GLU A 329 18.59 0.02 -40.16
C GLU A 329 17.71 1.25 -39.83
N GLU A 330 16.38 1.11 -39.75
CA GLU A 330 15.46 2.23 -39.50
C GLU A 330 15.62 2.80 -38.09
N ARG A 331 15.76 4.13 -37.97
CA ARG A 331 15.96 4.82 -36.67
C ARG A 331 15.05 6.02 -36.44
N LEU A 332 14.23 6.39 -37.42
CA LEU A 332 13.43 7.62 -37.39
C LEU A 332 12.03 7.32 -37.94
N ILE A 333 11.01 7.83 -37.26
CA ILE A 333 9.63 7.85 -37.76
C ILE A 333 9.28 9.31 -38.04
N VAL A 334 8.98 9.64 -39.29
CA VAL A 334 8.52 10.98 -39.69
C VAL A 334 7.01 10.96 -39.84
N VAL A 335 6.30 11.69 -38.98
CA VAL A 335 4.83 11.77 -39.01
C VAL A 335 4.40 13.12 -39.59
N SER A 336 3.77 13.11 -40.76
CA SER A 336 3.20 14.28 -41.43
C SER A 336 1.67 14.20 -41.46
N GLY A 337 1.00 15.33 -41.73
CA GLY A 337 -0.46 15.38 -41.80
C GLY A 337 -1.05 16.72 -41.31
N PRO A 338 -2.38 16.90 -41.36
CA PRO A 338 -3.04 18.13 -40.93
C PRO A 338 -2.85 18.41 -39.43
N ASN A 339 -3.05 19.66 -39.02
CA ASN A 339 -3.17 20.01 -37.61
C ASN A 339 -4.41 19.31 -37.04
N ASN A 340 -4.31 18.78 -35.83
CA ASN A 340 -5.32 17.92 -35.16
C ASN A 340 -5.43 16.45 -35.64
N GLY A 341 -4.54 15.98 -36.52
CA GLY A 341 -4.48 14.57 -36.92
C GLY A 341 -3.88 13.61 -35.89
N GLY A 342 -3.78 13.99 -34.60
CA GLY A 342 -3.22 13.13 -33.55
C GLY A 342 -1.69 12.96 -33.54
N LYS A 343 -0.94 13.72 -34.35
CA LYS A 343 0.54 13.62 -34.45
C LYS A 343 1.25 13.74 -33.10
N MET A 344 0.86 14.73 -32.29
CA MET A 344 1.42 14.92 -30.94
C MET A 344 1.05 13.77 -30.00
N THR A 345 -0.19 13.27 -30.07
CA THR A 345 -0.64 12.11 -29.29
C THR A 345 0.14 10.85 -29.64
N PHE A 346 0.45 10.64 -30.92
CA PHE A 346 1.30 9.52 -31.36
C PHE A 346 2.73 9.65 -30.82
N ALA A 347 3.37 10.81 -30.98
CA ALA A 347 4.72 11.04 -30.45
C ALA A 347 4.79 10.85 -28.93
N ARG A 348 3.77 11.33 -28.22
CA ARG A 348 3.62 11.14 -26.78
C ARG A 348 3.43 9.67 -26.40
N THR A 349 2.57 8.95 -27.13
CA THR A 349 2.38 7.49 -26.94
C THR A 349 3.73 6.80 -27.05
N PHE A 350 4.48 7.05 -28.12
CA PHE A 350 5.81 6.46 -28.32
C PHE A 350 6.74 6.69 -27.11
N GLY A 351 6.81 7.92 -26.60
CA GLY A 351 7.59 8.23 -25.39
C GLY A 351 7.10 7.52 -24.14
N GLN A 352 5.78 7.49 -23.89
CA GLN A 352 5.17 6.80 -22.75
C GLN A 352 5.49 5.31 -22.77
N LEU A 353 5.40 4.65 -23.92
CA LEU A 353 5.71 3.21 -24.06
C LEU A 353 7.14 2.92 -23.62
N HIS A 354 8.10 3.70 -24.12
CA HIS A 354 9.52 3.52 -23.81
C HIS A 354 9.81 3.78 -22.33
N TYR A 355 9.23 4.84 -21.76
CA TYR A 355 9.46 5.18 -20.36
C TYR A 355 8.86 4.14 -19.40
N LEU A 356 7.60 3.75 -19.60
CA LEU A 356 6.94 2.75 -18.76
C LEU A 356 7.65 1.40 -18.83
N ALA A 357 8.10 0.99 -20.02
CA ALA A 357 8.90 -0.22 -20.18
C ALA A 357 10.23 -0.15 -19.43
N LYS A 358 10.92 1.00 -19.48
CA LYS A 358 12.19 1.22 -18.75
C LYS A 358 12.05 1.19 -17.25
N ILE A 359 10.91 1.59 -16.69
CA ILE A 359 10.64 1.45 -15.24
C ILE A 359 10.00 0.08 -14.90
N GLY A 360 9.93 -0.84 -15.86
CA GLY A 360 9.46 -2.21 -15.65
C GLY A 360 7.94 -2.36 -15.50
N TYR A 361 7.17 -1.45 -16.09
CA TYR A 361 5.71 -1.57 -16.23
C TYR A 361 5.28 -2.17 -17.55
N LYS A 362 4.02 -2.62 -17.58
CA LYS A 362 3.28 -2.96 -18.80
C LYS A 362 2.82 -1.68 -19.49
N PRO A 363 3.45 -1.22 -20.58
CA PRO A 363 2.88 -0.12 -21.35
C PRO A 363 1.58 -0.57 -22.07
N SER A 364 0.87 0.40 -22.64
CA SER A 364 -0.30 0.15 -23.48
C SER A 364 0.09 -0.61 -24.75
N GLY A 365 -0.72 -1.58 -25.14
CA GLY A 365 -0.50 -2.34 -26.37
C GLY A 365 -0.73 -3.83 -26.24
N ARG A 366 -0.75 -4.48 -27.40
CA ARG A 366 -0.85 -5.94 -27.55
C ARG A 366 0.54 -6.53 -27.75
N ALA A 367 0.78 -7.69 -27.14
CA ALA A 367 2.05 -8.40 -27.29
C ALA A 367 2.25 -8.93 -28.72
N PRO A 368 3.50 -8.98 -29.23
CA PRO A 368 4.76 -8.65 -28.53
C PRO A 368 5.26 -7.22 -28.80
N LEU A 369 5.40 -6.41 -27.74
CA LEU A 369 6.14 -5.15 -27.82
C LEU A 369 7.64 -5.41 -27.73
N THR A 370 8.42 -4.89 -28.67
CA THR A 370 9.90 -4.89 -28.58
C THR A 370 10.36 -3.45 -28.42
N ILE A 371 11.12 -3.19 -27.37
CA ILE A 371 11.61 -1.84 -27.03
C ILE A 371 13.12 -1.90 -26.89
N PHE A 372 13.81 -1.05 -27.64
CA PHE A 372 15.25 -0.87 -27.52
C PHE A 372 15.56 -0.08 -26.25
N GLN A 373 16.43 -0.63 -25.41
CA GLN A 373 16.92 0.02 -24.21
C GLN A 373 18.09 0.94 -24.58
N GLN A 374 17.80 2.23 -24.79
CA GLN A 374 18.81 3.26 -24.96
C GLN A 374 19.02 4.02 -23.64
N ASP A 375 20.26 4.33 -23.28
CA ASP A 375 20.54 5.39 -22.30
C ASP A 375 20.02 6.71 -22.87
N VAL A 376 18.93 7.23 -22.32
CA VAL A 376 18.33 8.47 -22.79
C VAL A 376 19.13 9.61 -22.16
N GLN A 377 20.09 10.14 -22.91
CA GLN A 377 20.41 11.57 -22.87
C GLN A 377 19.43 12.23 -23.85
N PRO A 378 18.30 12.80 -23.40
CA PRO A 378 17.32 13.35 -24.32
C PRO A 378 17.85 14.68 -24.86
N LYS A 379 18.32 14.68 -26.11
CA LYS A 379 18.31 15.91 -26.93
C LYS A 379 17.04 15.87 -27.77
N LEU A 380 15.95 16.41 -27.22
CA LEU A 380 14.85 16.89 -28.06
C LEU A 380 15.31 18.21 -28.68
N THR A 381 15.83 18.17 -29.90
CA THR A 381 15.94 19.38 -30.73
C THR A 381 14.61 19.57 -31.45
N LEU A 382 13.72 20.38 -30.87
CA LEU A 382 12.67 21.02 -31.65
C LEU A 382 13.36 22.05 -32.56
N PRO A 383 13.10 22.04 -33.88
CA PRO A 383 13.68 23.04 -34.77
C PRO A 383 13.17 24.43 -34.38
N PRO A 384 14.02 25.48 -34.39
CA PRO A 384 13.56 26.83 -34.11
C PRO A 384 12.53 27.26 -35.17
N GLU A 385 11.43 27.85 -34.69
CA GLU A 385 10.44 28.50 -35.54
C GLU A 385 11.16 29.54 -36.40
N THR A 386 11.18 29.31 -37.71
CA THR A 386 11.64 30.31 -38.67
C THR A 386 10.54 31.36 -38.79
N SER A 387 10.72 32.47 -38.10
CA SER A 387 9.96 33.69 -38.36
C SER A 387 10.29 34.17 -39.77
N ALA A 388 9.42 33.82 -40.72
CA ALA A 388 9.42 34.43 -42.04
C ALA A 388 8.90 35.86 -41.90
N SER A 389 9.82 36.82 -41.83
CA SER A 389 9.53 38.25 -42.05
C SER A 389 9.91 38.61 -43.49
N VAL A 390 8.89 38.83 -44.34
CA VAL A 390 8.95 39.54 -45.62
C VAL A 390 7.57 40.20 -45.78
N PRO A 391 7.43 41.46 -46.24
CA PRO A 391 8.32 42.20 -47.15
C PRO A 391 9.21 43.28 -46.53
#